data_AF-A0A5C8PY10-F1
#
_entry.id   AF-A0A5C8PY10-F1
#
_cell.length_a   1.000
_cell.length_b   1.000
_cell.length_c   1.000
_cell.angle_alpha   90.00
_cell.angle_beta   90.00
_cell.angle_gamma   90.00
#
_symmetry.space_group_name_H-M   'P 1'
#
loop_
_entity.id
_entity.type
_entity.pdbx_description
1 polymer ?
#
loop_
_entity_poly.entity_id
_entity_poly.type
_entity_poly.pdbx_seq_one_letter_code
_entity_poly.pdbx_strand_id
1 'polypeptide(L)'
;QLADSTTHTTVFTGTLNQRTHPWLSDHAVAGTVLFPGTAYIDLALHAGHHTNHPHLTELTLQTPLTIPENETVQLQVTVGPIDEGGLRALFVHSRRADDEPWTTHAEGTLSAQSPVSSAADALTSWPPVDATALST
;
A
#
# COMPACT_ATOMS: atom_id res chain seq x y z
N GLN A 1 -28.73 -0.02 10.07
CA GLN A 1 -28.30 0.36 11.43
C GLN A 1 -26.84 0.75 11.31
N LEU A 2 -26.55 2.05 11.29
CA LEU A 2 -25.20 2.58 11.07
C LEU A 2 -24.39 2.36 12.36
N ALA A 3 -23.56 1.31 12.37
CA ALA A 3 -22.53 1.20 13.39
C ALA A 3 -21.58 2.39 13.20
N ASP A 4 -21.29 3.10 14.28
CA ASP A 4 -20.35 4.22 14.29
C ASP A 4 -19.02 3.74 13.67
N SER A 5 -18.70 4.23 12.47
CA SER A 5 -17.54 3.74 11.71
C SER A 5 -16.21 4.10 12.37
N THR A 6 -16.24 4.95 13.37
CA THR A 6 -15.10 5.60 14.01
C THR A 6 -14.28 4.63 14.87
N THR A 7 -14.90 3.58 15.42
CA THR A 7 -14.26 2.69 16.41
C THR A 7 -13.92 1.28 15.92
N HIS A 8 -14.29 0.94 14.68
CA HIS A 8 -14.04 -0.40 14.15
C HIS A 8 -12.75 -0.47 13.33
N THR A 9 -12.12 -1.64 13.40
CA THR A 9 -11.09 -2.07 12.45
C THR A 9 -11.76 -2.72 11.25
N THR A 10 -11.35 -2.33 10.04
CA THR A 10 -11.75 -3.00 8.79
C THR A 10 -10.61 -3.89 8.32
N VAL A 11 -10.93 -5.11 7.88
CA VAL A 11 -9.94 -6.06 7.35
C VAL A 11 -10.32 -6.46 5.94
N PHE A 12 -9.38 -6.30 5.02
CA PHE A 12 -9.46 -6.79 3.64
C PHE A 12 -8.55 -8.00 3.52
N THR A 13 -9.03 -9.05 2.85
CA THR A 13 -8.24 -10.26 2.62
C THR A 13 -8.18 -10.57 1.13
N GLY A 14 -7.08 -11.19 0.72
CA GLY A 14 -6.86 -11.60 -0.66
C GLY A 14 -5.82 -12.69 -0.75
N THR A 15 -5.61 -13.20 -1.96
CA THR A 15 -4.55 -14.16 -2.24
C THR A 15 -3.77 -13.73 -3.48
N LEU A 16 -2.45 -13.90 -3.43
CA LEU A 16 -1.54 -13.60 -4.51
C LEU A 16 -0.91 -14.90 -5.01
N ASN A 17 -0.90 -15.08 -6.32
CA ASN A 17 -0.31 -16.21 -7.00
C ASN A 17 0.04 -15.77 -8.42
N GLN A 18 1.23 -16.10 -8.92
CA GLN A 18 1.67 -15.71 -10.27
C GLN A 18 0.76 -16.28 -11.38
N ARG A 19 0.10 -17.43 -11.15
CA ARG A 19 -0.85 -18.03 -12.09
C ARG A 19 -2.14 -17.22 -12.23
N THR A 20 -2.64 -16.63 -11.14
CA THR A 20 -3.86 -15.80 -11.16
C THR A 20 -3.57 -14.33 -11.43
N HIS A 21 -2.34 -13.89 -11.18
CA HIS A 21 -1.85 -12.53 -11.43
C HIS A 21 -0.52 -12.57 -12.20
N PRO A 22 -0.53 -12.90 -13.51
CA PRO A 22 0.70 -13.10 -14.30
C PRO A 22 1.64 -11.89 -14.35
N TRP A 23 1.09 -10.68 -14.21
CA TRP A 23 1.86 -9.43 -14.15
C TRP A 23 2.82 -9.36 -12.95
N LEU A 24 2.61 -10.18 -11.90
CA LEU A 24 3.54 -10.23 -10.77
C LEU A 24 4.94 -10.68 -11.21
N SER A 25 5.02 -11.61 -12.17
CA SER A 25 6.29 -12.14 -12.67
C SER A 25 7.16 -11.09 -13.36
N ASP A 26 6.57 -9.97 -13.79
CA ASP A 26 7.28 -8.87 -14.47
C ASP A 26 8.06 -7.97 -13.51
N HIS A 27 7.86 -8.12 -12.19
CA HIS A 27 8.59 -7.37 -11.16
C HIS A 27 9.56 -8.27 -10.38
N ALA A 28 10.72 -8.52 -10.99
CA ALA A 28 11.77 -9.32 -10.39
C ALA A 28 13.03 -8.49 -10.07
N VAL A 29 13.58 -8.67 -8.87
CA VAL A 29 14.87 -8.09 -8.46
C VAL A 29 15.86 -9.22 -8.25
N ALA A 30 16.95 -9.22 -9.02
CA ALA A 30 17.94 -10.30 -9.02
C ALA A 30 17.30 -11.71 -9.17
N GLY A 31 16.28 -11.83 -10.02
CA GLY A 31 15.56 -13.09 -10.27
C GLY A 31 14.52 -13.48 -9.22
N THR A 32 14.36 -12.71 -8.15
CA THR A 32 13.31 -12.93 -7.14
C THR A 32 12.10 -12.07 -7.47
N VAL A 33 10.94 -12.71 -7.67
CA VAL A 33 9.67 -12.00 -7.88
C VAL A 33 9.22 -11.36 -6.57
N LEU A 34 9.07 -10.04 -6.59
CA LEU A 34 8.65 -9.23 -5.45
C LEU A 34 7.31 -8.57 -5.73
N PHE A 35 6.48 -8.43 -4.70
CA PHE A 35 5.29 -7.59 -4.79
C PHE A 35 5.73 -6.13 -5.01
N PRO A 36 5.28 -5.46 -6.09
CA PRO A 36 5.80 -4.14 -6.41
C PRO A 36 5.51 -3.11 -5.33
N GLY A 37 6.45 -2.19 -5.12
CA GLY A 37 6.26 -1.06 -4.19
C GLY A 37 4.97 -0.27 -4.46
N THR A 38 4.65 -0.04 -5.73
CA THR A 38 3.44 0.67 -6.17
C THR A 38 2.15 -0.10 -5.91
N ALA A 39 2.21 -1.43 -5.84
CA ALA A 39 1.03 -2.25 -5.55
C ALA A 39 0.60 -2.11 -4.06
N TYR A 40 1.52 -1.81 -3.13
CA TYR A 40 1.14 -1.43 -1.77
C TYR A 40 0.38 -0.11 -1.72
N ILE A 41 0.76 0.86 -2.56
CA ILE A 41 0.06 2.15 -2.66
C ILE A 41 -1.36 1.92 -3.18
N ASP A 42 -1.52 1.09 -4.21
CA ASP A 42 -2.83 0.74 -4.76
C ASP A 42 -3.73 0.07 -3.72
N LEU A 43 -3.21 -0.92 -2.98
CA LEU A 43 -3.93 -1.54 -1.86
C LEU A 43 -4.34 -0.53 -0.78
N ALA A 44 -3.42 0.39 -0.42
CA ALA A 44 -3.68 1.39 0.60
C ALA A 44 -4.77 2.39 0.18
N LEU A 45 -4.71 2.88 -1.06
CA LEU A 45 -5.73 3.76 -1.63
C LEU A 45 -7.08 3.04 -1.75
N HIS A 46 -7.09 1.78 -2.19
CA HIS A 46 -8.30 0.97 -2.27
C HIS A 46 -8.97 0.81 -0.90
N ALA A 47 -8.19 0.46 0.14
CA ALA A 47 -8.69 0.35 1.51
C ALA A 47 -9.15 1.69 2.08
N GLY A 48 -8.42 2.77 1.79
CA GLY A 48 -8.77 4.14 2.16
C GLY A 48 -10.10 4.59 1.56
N HIS A 49 -10.33 4.32 0.28
CA HIS A 49 -11.60 4.61 -0.38
C HIS A 49 -12.78 3.88 0.29
N HIS A 50 -12.61 2.61 0.66
CA HIS A 50 -13.65 1.83 1.33
C HIS A 50 -13.92 2.26 2.78
N THR A 51 -12.99 2.98 3.40
CA THR A 51 -13.08 3.45 4.79
C THR A 51 -13.33 4.97 4.90
N ASN A 52 -13.63 5.64 3.79
CA ASN A 52 -13.80 7.11 3.68
C ASN A 52 -12.56 7.92 4.12
N HIS A 53 -11.37 7.34 4.02
CA HIS A 53 -10.07 7.99 4.26
C HIS A 53 -9.18 7.79 3.01
N PRO A 54 -9.57 8.39 1.86
CA PRO A 54 -9.00 8.04 0.55
C PRO A 54 -7.58 8.56 0.33
N HIS A 55 -7.04 9.38 1.24
CA HIS A 55 -5.73 9.98 1.09
C HIS A 55 -4.69 9.22 1.90
N LEU A 56 -3.61 8.82 1.23
CA LEU A 56 -2.44 8.24 1.87
C LEU A 56 -1.48 9.35 2.28
N THR A 57 -1.29 9.53 3.58
CA THR A 57 -0.39 10.55 4.14
C THR A 57 1.06 10.07 4.10
N GLU A 58 1.27 8.81 4.48
CA GLU A 58 2.58 8.17 4.54
C GLU A 58 2.41 6.65 4.34
N LEU A 59 3.43 6.03 3.74
CA LEU A 59 3.56 4.58 3.65
C LEU A 59 5.04 4.21 3.80
N THR A 60 5.35 3.46 4.85
CA THR A 60 6.67 2.89 5.09
C THR A 60 6.67 1.42 4.69
N LEU A 61 7.53 1.06 3.74
CA LEU A 61 7.79 -0.33 3.37
C LEU A 61 8.85 -0.92 4.31
N GLN A 62 8.53 -2.01 4.99
CA GLN A 62 9.36 -2.61 6.04
C GLN A 62 10.17 -3.79 5.52
N THR A 63 9.50 -4.81 4.97
CA THR A 63 10.16 -6.00 4.42
C THR A 63 9.58 -6.36 3.06
N PRO A 64 10.39 -6.71 2.06
CA PRO A 64 9.90 -7.14 0.75
C PRO A 64 8.99 -8.37 0.85
N LEU A 65 7.90 -8.39 0.08
CA LEU A 65 7.04 -9.56 -0.08
C LEU A 65 7.48 -10.34 -1.30
N THR A 66 7.97 -11.56 -1.11
CA THR A 66 8.30 -12.49 -2.20
C THR A 66 7.06 -13.27 -2.64
N ILE A 67 6.90 -13.46 -3.95
CA ILE A 67 5.80 -14.24 -4.54
C ILE A 67 6.40 -15.48 -5.22
N PRO A 68 6.35 -16.67 -4.59
CA PRO A 68 6.88 -17.89 -5.22
C PRO A 68 6.02 -18.33 -6.42
N GLU A 69 6.63 -18.95 -7.43
CA GLU A 69 6.01 -19.29 -8.72
C GLU A 69 4.79 -20.21 -8.61
N ASN A 70 4.79 -21.10 -7.62
CA ASN A 70 3.76 -22.14 -7.46
C ASN A 70 3.06 -22.10 -6.09
N GLU A 71 3.21 -21.01 -5.34
CA GLU A 71 2.61 -20.87 -4.02
C GLU A 71 1.57 -19.77 -4.02
N THR A 72 0.60 -19.93 -3.12
CA THR A 72 -0.40 -18.89 -2.86
C THR A 72 -0.02 -18.17 -1.58
N VAL A 73 0.14 -16.87 -1.67
CA VAL A 73 0.39 -16.00 -0.51
C VAL A 73 -0.95 -15.43 -0.06
N GLN A 74 -1.28 -15.58 1.22
CA GLN A 74 -2.43 -14.89 1.82
C GLN A 74 -2.02 -13.45 2.12
N LEU A 75 -2.86 -12.50 1.74
CA LEU A 75 -2.67 -11.08 1.94
C LEU A 75 -3.76 -10.55 2.89
N GLN A 76 -3.37 -9.71 3.84
CA GLN A 76 -4.30 -9.01 4.72
C GLN A 76 -3.94 -7.52 4.75
N VAL A 77 -4.94 -6.67 4.55
CA VAL A 77 -4.84 -5.23 4.78
C VAL A 77 -5.76 -4.86 5.93
N THR A 78 -5.20 -4.25 6.97
CA THR A 78 -5.95 -3.84 8.15
C THR A 78 -5.99 -2.33 8.21
N VAL A 79 -7.18 -1.77 8.38
CA VAL A 79 -7.39 -0.34 8.63
C VAL A 79 -7.96 -0.19 10.04
N GLY A 80 -7.21 0.48 10.91
CA GLY A 80 -7.57 0.69 12.30
C GLY A 80 -8.73 1.68 12.49
N PRO A 81 -9.18 1.86 13.75
CA PRO A 81 -10.13 2.90 14.11
C PRO A 81 -9.58 4.30 13.81
N ILE A 82 -10.46 5.30 13.82
CA ILE A 82 -10.06 6.70 13.71
C ILE A 82 -9.40 7.13 15.03
N ASP A 83 -8.23 7.76 14.95
CA ASP A 83 -7.55 8.34 16.09
C ASP A 83 -8.07 9.74 16.45
N GLU A 84 -7.47 10.38 17.47
CA GLU A 84 -7.85 11.74 17.90
C GLU A 84 -7.63 12.80 16.81
N GLY A 85 -6.75 12.54 15.84
CA GLY A 85 -6.43 13.42 14.72
C GLY A 85 -7.31 13.20 13.48
N GLY A 86 -8.25 12.24 13.51
CA GLY A 86 -9.04 11.90 12.34
C GLY A 86 -8.31 11.01 11.33
N LEU A 87 -7.20 10.39 11.73
CA LEU A 87 -6.39 9.51 10.88
C LEU A 87 -6.68 8.05 11.18
N ARG A 88 -6.32 7.18 10.24
CA ARG A 88 -6.39 5.72 10.42
C ARG A 88 -5.06 5.07 10.09
N ALA A 89 -4.56 4.25 11.01
CA ALA A 89 -3.42 3.38 10.73
C ALA A 89 -3.82 2.29 9.72
N LEU A 90 -2.91 1.98 8.80
CA LEU A 90 -3.02 0.91 7.82
C LEU A 90 -1.82 -0.02 7.93
N PHE A 91 -2.06 -1.32 7.85
CA PHE A 91 -1.01 -2.33 7.78
C PHE A 91 -1.27 -3.31 6.64
N VAL A 92 -0.21 -3.71 5.94
CA VAL A 92 -0.25 -4.77 4.92
C VAL A 92 0.58 -5.94 5.41
N HIS A 93 -0.05 -7.10 5.54
CA HIS A 93 0.56 -8.33 6.00
C HIS A 93 0.43 -9.45 4.99
N SER A 94 1.35 -10.41 5.07
CA SER A 94 1.21 -11.68 4.35
C SER A 94 1.63 -12.90 5.16
N ARG A 95 1.19 -14.08 4.72
CA ARG A 95 1.67 -15.40 5.18
C ARG A 95 1.49 -16.45 4.07
N ARG A 96 2.21 -17.57 4.13
CA ARG A 96 2.09 -18.63 3.10
C ARG A 96 1.19 -19.79 3.54
N ALA A 97 1.17 -20.09 4.83
CA ALA A 97 0.32 -21.13 5.40
C ALA A 97 -0.48 -20.62 6.62
N ASP A 98 -1.57 -21.31 6.97
CA ASP A 98 -2.47 -20.88 8.04
C ASP A 98 -1.84 -20.93 9.44
N ASP A 99 -0.83 -21.78 9.61
CA ASP A 99 -0.05 -21.96 10.83
C ASP A 99 1.21 -21.08 10.89
N GLU A 100 1.52 -20.33 9.83
CA GLU A 100 2.60 -19.35 9.82
C GLU A 100 2.18 -18.01 10.43
N PRO A 101 3.10 -17.31 11.13
CA PRO A 101 2.86 -15.95 11.59
C PRO A 101 2.74 -14.98 10.41
N TRP A 102 1.89 -13.97 10.57
CA TRP A 102 1.81 -12.86 9.62
C TRP A 102 3.11 -12.04 9.65
N THR A 103 3.60 -11.70 8.45
CA THR A 103 4.72 -10.77 8.26
C THR A 103 4.17 -9.42 7.83
N THR A 104 4.57 -8.33 8.51
CA THR A 104 4.22 -6.96 8.11
C THR A 104 5.15 -6.47 7.03
N HIS A 105 4.59 -6.04 5.90
CA HIS A 105 5.32 -5.52 4.75
C HIS A 105 5.26 -4.01 4.62
N ALA A 106 4.14 -3.42 5.03
CA ALA A 106 3.96 -1.99 4.99
C ALA A 106 3.10 -1.51 6.15
N GLU A 107 3.42 -0.30 6.61
CA GLU A 107 2.65 0.47 7.58
C GLU A 107 2.38 1.84 6.97
N GLY A 108 1.17 2.36 7.12
CA GLY A 108 0.80 3.64 6.56
C GLY A 108 -0.28 4.33 7.35
N THR A 109 -0.55 5.58 6.96
CA THR A 109 -1.54 6.43 7.59
C THR A 109 -2.47 7.00 6.54
N LEU A 110 -3.78 6.81 6.76
CA LEU A 110 -4.85 7.26 5.89
C LEU A 110 -5.57 8.47 6.50
N SER A 111 -6.01 9.39 5.64
CA SER A 111 -6.69 10.63 6.00
C SER A 111 -7.96 10.83 5.16
N ALA A 112 -8.99 11.40 5.77
CA ALA A 112 -10.17 11.90 5.06
C ALA A 112 -9.88 13.22 4.31
N GLN A 113 -8.89 13.98 4.77
CA GLN A 113 -8.50 15.25 4.17
C GLN A 113 -7.33 15.04 3.21
N SER A 114 -7.41 15.67 2.05
CA SER A 114 -6.29 15.71 1.11
C SER A 114 -5.09 16.36 1.80
N PRO A 115 -3.88 15.80 1.66
CA PRO A 115 -2.69 16.45 2.14
C PRO A 115 -2.60 17.86 1.53
N VAL A 116 -2.47 18.87 2.39
CA VAL A 116 -2.20 20.25 1.99
C VAL A 116 -0.76 20.30 1.47
N SER A 117 -0.59 20.22 0.15
CA SER A 117 0.73 20.32 -0.47
C SER A 117 1.13 21.79 -0.62
N SER A 118 1.85 22.33 0.35
CA SER A 118 2.53 23.63 0.22
C SER A 118 3.72 23.59 -0.76
N ALA A 119 4.16 22.39 -1.16
CA ALA A 119 5.28 22.17 -2.08
C ALA A 119 4.85 22.03 -3.56
N ALA A 120 3.58 21.70 -3.83
CA ALA A 120 3.08 21.57 -5.21
C ALA A 120 3.14 22.90 -5.98
N ASP A 121 2.94 24.03 -5.29
CA ASP A 121 3.07 25.37 -5.89
C ASP A 121 4.51 25.69 -6.34
N ALA A 122 5.52 25.04 -5.76
CA ALA A 122 6.94 25.23 -6.08
C ALA A 122 7.44 24.34 -7.24
N LEU A 123 6.66 23.33 -7.66
CA LEU A 123 7.01 22.34 -8.70
C LEU A 123 6.24 22.57 -10.01
N THR A 124 5.77 23.80 -10.27
CA THR A 124 4.94 24.13 -11.44
C THR A 124 5.66 24.03 -12.79
N SER A 125 6.99 23.87 -12.79
CA SER A 125 7.79 23.60 -14.00
C SER A 125 8.65 22.35 -13.83
N TRP A 126 8.36 21.31 -14.63
CA TRP A 126 9.20 20.13 -14.80
C TRP A 126 9.57 19.95 -16.28
N PRO A 127 10.86 19.78 -16.64
CA PRO A 127 11.99 19.74 -15.73
C PRO A 127 12.30 21.13 -15.11
N PRO A 128 13.02 21.19 -13.98
CA PRO A 128 13.44 22.46 -13.39
C PRO A 128 14.18 23.35 -14.40
N VAL A 129 14.14 24.67 -14.23
CA VAL A 129 14.72 25.63 -15.19
C VAL A 129 16.19 25.38 -15.52
N ASP A 130 16.96 24.85 -14.57
CA ASP A 130 18.39 24.56 -14.71
C ASP A 130 18.68 23.10 -15.10
N ALA A 131 17.65 22.32 -15.44
CA ALA A 131 17.83 20.94 -15.86
C ALA A 131 18.47 20.88 -17.25
N THR A 132 19.56 20.13 -17.36
CA THR A 132 20.22 19.84 -18.64
C THR A 132 19.83 18.45 -19.11
N ALA A 133 19.37 18.34 -20.36
CA ALA A 133 19.07 17.04 -20.96
C ALA A 133 20.34 16.18 -21.07
N LEU A 134 20.25 14.92 -20.67
CA LEU A 134 21.32 13.96 -20.90
C LEU A 134 21.33 13.60 -22.40
N SER A 135 22.50 13.63 -23.02
CA SER A 135 22.65 13.12 -24.38
C SER A 135 22.51 11.60 -24.35
N THR A 136 21.54 11.08 -25.11
CA THR A 136 21.35 9.64 -25.35
C THR A 136 22.26 9.13 -26.46
#